data_AF-A0A561EAD9-F1
#
_entry.id   AF-A0A561EAD9-F1
#
_cell.length_a   1.000
_cell.length_b   1.000
_cell.length_c   1.000
_cell.angle_alpha   90.00
_cell.angle_beta   90.00
_cell.angle_gamma   90.00
#
_symmetry.space_group_name_H-M   'P 1'
#
loop_
_entity.id
_entity.type
_entity.pdbx_description
1 polymer ?
#
loop_
_entity_poly.entity_id
_entity_poly.type
_entity_poly.pdbx_seq_one_letter_code
_entity_poly.pdbx_strand_id
1 'polypeptide(L)'
;MSNELERWADTRRSLVPSKEERQHTRAVGNLIRETKFNGLKVDAEAALTGRIMERAVDLDNYRRQLANGDPVLDAVLSRIEVGFVDKAQRIQRNFGSEFLS
;
A
#
# COMPACT_ATOMS: atom_id res chain seq x y z
N MET A 1 -62.33 -19.05 5.65
CA MET A 1 -61.72 -19.01 6.99
C MET A 1 -60.22 -18.92 6.79
N SER A 2 -59.70 -17.69 6.73
CA SER A 2 -58.27 -17.44 6.49
C SER A 2 -57.50 -17.83 7.75
N ASN A 3 -56.52 -18.70 7.58
CA ASN A 3 -55.86 -19.44 8.65
C ASN A 3 -54.91 -18.49 9.42
N GLU A 4 -54.87 -18.55 10.76
CA GLU A 4 -54.01 -17.67 11.58
C GLU A 4 -52.51 -17.78 11.21
N LEU A 5 -52.14 -18.89 10.56
CA LEU A 5 -50.83 -19.14 9.96
C LEU A 5 -50.49 -18.20 8.78
N GLU A 6 -51.47 -17.83 7.94
CA GLU A 6 -51.26 -16.87 6.84
C GLU A 6 -51.05 -15.45 7.38
N ARG A 7 -51.76 -15.11 8.46
CA ARG A 7 -51.67 -13.80 9.13
C ARG A 7 -50.32 -13.59 9.82
N TRP A 8 -49.69 -14.66 10.32
CA TRP A 8 -48.33 -14.63 10.86
C TRP A 8 -47.25 -14.56 9.78
N ALA A 9 -47.47 -15.18 8.62
CA ALA A 9 -46.56 -15.08 7.47
C ALA A 9 -46.53 -13.67 6.87
N ASP A 10 -47.67 -12.96 6.86
CA ASP A 10 -47.78 -11.58 6.36
C ASP A 10 -47.23 -10.50 7.32
N THR A 11 -46.97 -10.84 8.59
CA THR A 11 -46.50 -9.89 9.61
C THR A 11 -44.97 -9.67 9.57
N ARG A 12 -44.44 -9.51 8.34
CA ARG A 12 -43.15 -8.82 8.08
C ARG A 12 -41.90 -9.64 8.40
N ARG A 13 -41.57 -10.56 7.50
CA ARG A 13 -40.23 -10.48 6.89
C ARG A 13 -40.19 -9.22 6.03
N SER A 14 -39.90 -8.08 6.66
CA SER A 14 -39.55 -6.88 5.90
C SER A 14 -38.29 -7.20 5.11
N LEU A 15 -38.43 -7.43 3.80
CA LEU A 15 -37.33 -7.45 2.84
C LEU A 15 -36.56 -6.11 2.79
N VAL A 16 -37.09 -5.08 3.46
CA VAL A 16 -36.47 -3.77 3.61
C VAL A 16 -35.55 -3.80 4.85
N PRO A 17 -34.23 -3.60 4.67
CA PRO A 17 -33.28 -3.63 5.78
C PRO A 17 -33.58 -2.54 6.81
N SER A 18 -33.41 -2.89 8.08
CA SER A 18 -33.58 -1.97 9.21
C SER A 18 -32.55 -0.82 9.15
N LYS A 19 -32.80 0.27 9.89
CA LYS A 19 -31.84 1.39 9.97
C LYS A 19 -30.48 0.93 10.51
N GLU A 20 -30.48 0.03 11.49
CA GLU A 20 -29.26 -0.57 12.06
C GLU A 20 -28.56 -1.45 11.03
N GLU A 21 -29.27 -2.30 10.28
CA GLU A 21 -28.67 -3.13 9.22
C GLU A 21 -28.03 -2.27 8.13
N ARG A 22 -28.65 -1.15 7.75
CA ARG A 22 -28.06 -0.21 6.78
C ARG A 22 -26.81 0.47 7.32
N GLN A 23 -26.81 0.85 8.60
CA GLN A 23 -25.64 1.45 9.25
C GLN A 23 -24.50 0.44 9.36
N HIS A 24 -24.79 -0.78 9.80
CA HIS A 24 -23.83 -1.88 9.87
C HIS A 24 -23.23 -2.20 8.48
N THR A 25 -24.08 -2.34 7.45
CA THR A 25 -23.63 -2.60 6.08
C THR A 25 -22.70 -1.50 5.56
N ARG A 26 -23.00 -0.23 5.87
CA ARG A 26 -22.12 0.91 5.53
C ARG A 26 -20.79 0.85 6.28
N ALA A 27 -20.82 0.55 7.57
CA ALA A 27 -19.61 0.44 8.40
C ALA A 27 -18.70 -0.69 7.87
N VAL A 28 -19.26 -1.86 7.59
CA VAL A 28 -18.53 -2.99 6.97
C VAL A 28 -17.98 -2.59 5.59
N GLY A 29 -18.79 -1.91 4.77
CA GLY A 29 -18.34 -1.42 3.46
C GLY A 29 -17.20 -0.41 3.53
N ASN A 30 -17.18 0.43 4.57
CA ASN A 30 -16.06 1.35 4.84
C ASN A 30 -14.80 0.58 5.24
N LEU A 31 -14.93 -0.36 6.17
CA LEU A 31 -13.82 -1.19 6.63
C LEU A 31 -13.19 -1.98 5.47
N ILE A 32 -13.99 -2.61 4.62
CA ILE A 32 -13.48 -3.34 3.45
C ILE A 32 -12.72 -2.41 2.50
N ARG A 33 -13.24 -1.20 2.25
CA ARG A 33 -12.57 -0.22 1.39
C ARG A 33 -11.25 0.25 1.98
N GLU A 34 -11.22 0.51 3.27
CA GLU A 34 -10.01 0.92 3.99
C GLU A 34 -8.96 -0.18 3.96
N THR A 35 -9.33 -1.44 4.25
CA THR A 35 -8.42 -2.59 4.19
C THR A 35 -7.85 -2.77 2.78
N LYS A 36 -8.69 -2.66 1.74
CA LYS A 36 -8.22 -2.72 0.34
C LYS A 36 -7.24 -1.60 0.02
N PHE A 37 -7.54 -0.38 0.45
CA PHE A 37 -6.68 0.77 0.24
C PHE A 37 -5.33 0.62 0.95
N ASN A 38 -5.34 0.11 2.19
CA ASN A 38 -4.11 -0.18 2.93
C ASN A 38 -3.29 -1.30 2.27
N GLY A 39 -3.93 -2.34 1.73
CA GLY A 39 -3.24 -3.36 0.93
C GLY A 39 -2.54 -2.76 -0.29
N LEU A 40 -3.24 -1.92 -1.06
CA LEU A 40 -2.66 -1.23 -2.22
C LEU A 40 -1.47 -0.33 -1.83
N LYS A 41 -1.51 0.31 -0.66
CA LYS A 41 -0.37 1.11 -0.16
C LYS A 41 0.86 0.24 0.08
N VAL A 42 0.70 -0.93 0.71
CA VAL A 42 1.81 -1.87 0.96
C VAL A 42 2.38 -2.37 -0.36
N ASP A 43 1.53 -2.75 -1.32
CA ASP A 43 1.98 -3.20 -2.64
C ASP A 43 2.77 -2.11 -3.37
N ALA A 44 2.30 -0.86 -3.30
CA ALA A 44 2.99 0.28 -3.90
C ALA A 44 4.34 0.58 -3.22
N GLU A 45 4.42 0.45 -1.89
CA GLU A 45 5.67 0.61 -1.15
C GLU A 45 6.68 -0.50 -1.49
N ALA A 46 6.21 -1.74 -1.60
CA ALA A 46 7.04 -2.86 -2.03
C ALA A 46 7.59 -2.65 -3.45
N ALA A 47 6.74 -2.21 -4.38
CA ALA A 47 7.15 -1.90 -5.74
C ALA A 47 8.18 -0.76 -5.81
N LEU A 48 7.99 0.30 -5.02
CA LEU A 48 8.95 1.41 -4.91
C LEU A 48 10.30 0.92 -4.38
N THR A 49 10.26 0.12 -3.32
CA THR A 49 11.46 -0.44 -2.69
C THR A 49 12.23 -1.34 -3.66
N GLY A 50 11.53 -2.25 -4.35
CA GLY A 50 12.13 -3.11 -5.37
C GLY A 50 12.83 -2.29 -6.47
N ARG A 51 12.16 -1.25 -6.97
CA ARG A 51 12.75 -0.35 -7.98
C ARG A 51 13.98 0.39 -7.46
N ILE A 52 13.99 0.83 -6.20
CA ILE A 52 15.17 1.47 -5.60
C ILE A 52 16.35 0.48 -5.56
N MET A 53 16.09 -0.77 -5.16
CA MET A 53 17.12 -1.82 -5.10
C MET A 53 17.69 -2.14 -6.48
N GLU A 54 16.85 -2.31 -7.49
CA GLU A 54 17.29 -2.51 -8.88
C GLU A 54 18.20 -1.38 -9.36
N ARG A 55 17.82 -0.13 -9.09
CA ARG A 55 18.63 1.04 -9.48
C ARG A 55 19.92 1.15 -8.70
N ALA A 56 19.96 0.72 -7.44
CA ALA A 56 21.20 0.65 -6.67
C ALA A 56 22.18 -0.36 -7.29
N VAL A 57 21.68 -1.55 -7.72
CA VAL A 57 22.51 -2.56 -8.41
C VAL A 57 23.03 -2.03 -9.75
N ASP A 58 22.19 -1.36 -10.54
CA ASP A 58 22.62 -0.72 -11.80
C ASP A 58 23.76 0.28 -11.56
N LEU A 59 23.63 1.11 -10.51
CA LEU A 59 24.61 2.13 -10.16
C LEU A 59 25.92 1.52 -9.66
N ASP A 60 25.88 0.49 -8.83
CA ASP A 60 27.07 -0.24 -8.38
C ASP A 60 27.82 -0.85 -9.57
N ASN A 61 27.10 -1.50 -10.49
CA ASN A 61 27.69 -2.06 -11.69
C ASN A 61 28.32 -0.97 -12.57
N TYR A 62 27.62 0.15 -12.76
CA TYR A 62 28.12 1.27 -13.54
C TYR A 62 29.34 1.94 -12.88
N ARG A 63 29.33 2.10 -11.55
CA ARG A 63 30.48 2.56 -10.77
C ARG A 63 31.70 1.68 -11.01
N ARG A 64 31.55 0.37 -10.88
CA ARG A 64 32.67 -0.58 -11.07
C ARG A 64 33.24 -0.50 -12.48
N GLN A 65 32.38 -0.35 -13.49
CA GLN A 65 32.81 -0.16 -14.89
C GLN A 65 33.57 1.17 -15.08
N LEU A 66 33.10 2.26 -14.48
CA LEU A 66 33.77 3.57 -14.55
C LEU A 66 35.10 3.58 -13.81
N ALA A 67 35.17 2.97 -12.62
CA ALA A 67 36.38 2.89 -11.83
C ALA A 67 37.46 2.06 -12.54
N ASN A 68 37.07 1.02 -13.28
CA ASN A 68 37.97 0.16 -14.06
C ASN A 68 39.19 -0.32 -13.26
N GLY A 69 39.00 -0.62 -11.97
CA GLY A 69 40.05 -1.07 -11.05
C GLY A 69 40.89 0.04 -10.42
N ASP A 70 40.68 1.32 -10.73
CA ASP A 70 41.32 2.45 -10.04
C ASP A 70 40.68 2.65 -8.65
N PRO A 71 41.41 2.40 -7.55
CA PRO A 71 40.86 2.47 -6.20
C PRO A 71 40.55 3.89 -5.73
N VAL A 72 41.21 4.91 -6.29
CA VAL A 72 40.97 6.32 -5.95
C VAL A 72 39.66 6.77 -6.60
N LEU A 73 39.50 6.49 -7.89
CA LEU A 73 38.26 6.79 -8.61
C LEU A 73 37.08 6.01 -8.00
N ASP A 74 37.30 4.75 -7.64
CA ASP A 74 36.30 3.91 -7.01
C ASP A 74 35.78 4.50 -5.69
N ALA A 75 36.69 4.99 -4.85
CA ALA A 75 36.35 5.64 -3.58
C ALA A 75 35.54 6.93 -3.78
N VAL A 76 35.84 7.71 -4.82
CA VAL A 76 35.09 8.93 -5.16
C VAL A 76 33.68 8.59 -5.63
N LEU A 77 33.55 7.65 -6.57
CA LEU A 77 32.26 7.25 -7.13
C LEU A 77 31.37 6.55 -6.09
N SER A 78 31.96 5.78 -5.19
CA SER A 78 31.23 5.13 -4.08
C SER A 78 30.51 6.14 -3.18
N ARG A 79 31.08 7.33 -2.96
CA ARG A 79 30.39 8.40 -2.19
C ARG A 79 29.14 8.92 -2.90
N ILE A 80 29.16 8.96 -4.24
CA ILE A 80 28.01 9.36 -5.04
C ILE A 80 26.91 8.30 -4.95
N GLU A 81 27.28 7.02 -5.04
CA GLU A 81 26.36 5.88 -4.89
C GLU A 81 25.69 5.88 -3.52
N VAL A 82 26.47 6.04 -2.44
CA VAL A 82 25.93 6.16 -1.07
C VAL A 82 24.95 7.34 -0.97
N GLY A 83 25.30 8.49 -1.56
CA GLY A 83 24.41 9.65 -1.58
C GLY A 83 23.10 9.42 -2.33
N PHE A 84 23.10 8.55 -3.35
CA PHE A 84 21.86 8.10 -4.01
C PHE A 84 21.03 7.23 -3.07
N VAL A 85 21.65 6.23 -2.42
CA VAL A 85 20.97 5.31 -1.50
C VAL A 85 20.33 6.08 -0.33
N ASP A 86 21.05 7.04 0.27
CA ASP A 86 20.53 7.88 1.34
C ASP A 86 19.29 8.68 0.93
N LYS A 87 19.30 9.25 -0.29
CA LYS A 87 18.15 9.98 -0.84
C LYS A 87 16.99 9.05 -1.11
N ALA A 88 17.24 7.88 -1.70
CA ALA A 88 16.23 6.89 -1.98
C ALA A 88 15.56 6.36 -0.69
N GLN A 89 16.33 6.15 0.37
CA GLN A 89 15.80 5.77 1.68
C GLN A 89 14.91 6.86 2.29
N ARG A 90 15.24 8.15 2.09
CA ARG A 90 14.35 9.25 2.51
C ARG A 90 13.03 9.24 1.72
N ILE A 91 13.10 9.00 0.41
CA ILE A 91 11.89 8.90 -0.44
C ILE A 91 11.02 7.73 0.02
N GLN A 92 11.60 6.54 0.26
CA GLN A 92 10.85 5.38 0.74
C GLN A 92 10.23 5.65 2.12
N ARG A 93 10.95 6.24 3.07
CA ARG A 93 10.39 6.57 4.40
C ARG A 93 9.24 7.58 4.34
N ASN A 94 9.30 8.52 3.39
CA ASN A 94 8.26 9.53 3.20
C ASN A 94 7.10 9.02 2.33
N PHE A 95 7.23 7.85 1.72
CA PHE A 95 6.15 7.26 0.93
C PHE A 95 4.99 6.90 1.85
N GLY A 96 3.87 7.62 1.73
CA GLY A 96 2.70 7.44 2.58
C GLY A 96 2.74 8.20 3.92
N SER A 97 3.79 8.97 4.22
CA SER A 97 3.90 9.74 5.47
C SER A 97 2.98 10.98 5.54
N GLU A 98 2.34 11.36 4.43
CA GLU A 98 1.38 12.48 4.40
C GLU A 98 0.00 12.16 5.02
N PHE A 99 -0.21 10.96 5.59
CA PHE A 99 -1.51 10.55 6.14
C PHE A 99 -1.51 10.21 7.65
N LEU A 100 -0.51 10.69 8.39
CA LEU A 100 -0.53 10.73 9.86
C LEU A 100 -0.34 12.18 10.33
N SER A 101 -1.42 12.96 10.24
CA SER A 101 -1.63 14.19 11.03
C SER A 101 -3.10 14.30 11.39
#